data_AF-M7ZRL8-F1
#
_entry.id   AF-M7ZRL8-F1
#
_cell.length_a   1.000
_cell.length_b   1.000
_cell.length_c   1.000
_cell.angle_alpha   90.00
_cell.angle_beta   90.00
_cell.angle_gamma   90.00
#
_symmetry.space_group_name_H-M   'P 1'
#
loop_
_entity.id
_entity.type
_entity.pdbx_description
1 polymer ?
#
loop_
_entity_poly.entity_id
_entity_poly.type
_entity_poly.pdbx_seq_one_letter_code
_entity_poly.pdbx_strand_id
1 'polypeptide(L)'
;MEDMDQGGIDLVAGGRNKRTKRVAPKSNDVYLKLLVKLYRFLVRRTKSKFNAVILKRLFMSKTNRPPLSMRRLSNFMKGKEEKNIAVVVGTITDDMRIQEVPAMKVTALRFTETARARIVNAGGECLTFDQLALRAPTGENTILLRGPKNAREAVRHFGKAPGVPHSHTKPYVRSKGRKFEKARGRRNSRGFKPHKELQGHRADLSTAARRNQEPHQQPPVENDEVSSL
;
A
#
# COMPACT_ATOMS: atom_id res chain seq x y z
N MET A 1 -11.16 -47.31 44.83
CA MET A 1 -9.92 -46.64 44.39
C MET A 1 -10.22 -46.18 42.98
N GLU A 2 -10.84 -45.01 42.87
CA GLU A 2 -11.33 -44.48 41.58
C GLU A 2 -10.25 -43.55 41.03
N ASP A 3 -9.52 -44.05 40.02
CA ASP A 3 -8.56 -43.27 39.26
C ASP A 3 -9.32 -42.26 38.39
N MET A 4 -9.16 -40.99 38.74
CA MET A 4 -9.67 -39.84 37.99
C MET A 4 -8.97 -39.76 36.63
N ASP A 5 -9.75 -39.95 35.57
CA ASP A 5 -9.32 -39.93 34.18
C ASP A 5 -8.77 -38.54 33.79
N GLN A 6 -7.44 -38.43 33.69
CA GLN A 6 -6.74 -37.21 33.32
C GLN A 6 -6.75 -37.05 31.79
N GLY A 7 -7.86 -36.55 31.24
CA GLY A 7 -8.07 -36.38 29.79
C GLY A 7 -6.93 -35.60 29.10
N GLY A 8 -6.27 -36.26 28.14
CA GLY A 8 -5.21 -35.67 27.30
C GLY A 8 -5.74 -34.64 26.31
N ILE A 9 -4.95 -33.59 26.06
CA ILE A 9 -5.31 -32.50 25.12
C ILE A 9 -4.77 -32.84 23.72
N ASP A 10 -5.67 -33.05 22.77
CA ASP A 10 -5.32 -33.20 21.36
C ASP A 10 -4.88 -31.85 20.77
N LEU A 11 -3.62 -31.75 20.32
CA LEU A 11 -2.99 -30.50 19.87
C LEU A 11 -2.33 -30.67 18.50
N VAL A 12 -3.02 -30.26 17.43
CA VAL A 12 -2.49 -30.23 16.03
C VAL A 12 -1.29 -29.28 15.86
N ALA A 13 -1.16 -28.26 16.72
CA ALA A 13 -0.08 -27.25 16.65
C ALA A 13 0.35 -26.71 18.04
N GLY A 14 0.36 -27.57 19.07
CA GLY A 14 1.14 -27.38 20.30
C GLY A 14 0.93 -26.09 21.12
N GLY A 15 -0.12 -26.00 21.92
CA GLY A 15 -0.09 -25.25 23.18
C GLY A 15 -0.01 -23.70 23.12
N ARG A 16 0.91 -23.10 23.90
CA ARG A 16 0.95 -21.65 24.22
C ARG A 16 1.28 -20.79 22.99
N ASN A 17 0.27 -20.15 22.42
CA ASN A 17 0.40 -19.26 21.27
C ASN A 17 1.10 -17.92 21.59
N LYS A 18 2.25 -17.66 20.94
CA LYS A 18 2.97 -16.38 21.04
C LYS A 18 2.23 -15.27 20.30
N ARG A 19 1.87 -14.20 21.02
CA ARG A 19 1.30 -12.98 20.42
C ARG A 19 2.41 -12.10 19.85
N THR A 20 2.48 -11.98 18.53
CA THR A 20 3.51 -11.18 17.82
C THR A 20 3.21 -9.67 17.76
N LYS A 21 1.99 -9.26 18.14
CA LYS A 21 1.55 -7.86 18.11
C LYS A 21 1.99 -7.08 19.34
N ARG A 22 2.30 -5.79 19.17
CA ARG A 22 2.60 -4.88 20.28
C ARG A 22 1.35 -4.61 21.11
N VAL A 23 1.50 -4.67 22.44
CA VAL A 23 0.45 -4.39 23.43
C VAL A 23 0.60 -3.00 24.06
N ALA A 24 1.80 -2.42 23.96
CA ALA A 24 2.15 -1.09 24.47
C ALA A 24 3.10 -0.38 23.48
N PRO A 25 3.18 0.97 23.50
CA PRO A 25 4.19 1.68 22.73
C PRO A 25 5.57 1.38 23.32
N LYS A 26 6.58 1.20 22.44
CA LYS A 26 8.00 1.08 22.88
C LYS A 26 8.63 2.45 23.26
N SER A 27 7.92 3.56 23.05
CA SER A 27 8.44 4.90 23.26
C SER A 27 8.45 5.29 24.74
N ASN A 28 9.43 6.10 25.14
CA ASN A 28 9.48 6.71 26.48
C ASN A 28 8.73 8.05 26.59
N ASP A 29 8.27 8.60 25.46
CA ASP A 29 7.47 9.83 25.39
C ASP A 29 6.22 9.76 26.30
N VAL A 30 6.16 10.69 27.26
CA VAL A 30 5.11 10.77 28.28
C VAL A 30 3.76 11.12 27.64
N TYR A 31 3.73 12.05 26.67
CA TYR A 31 2.49 12.46 26.01
C TYR A 31 1.86 11.32 25.22
N LEU A 32 2.69 10.55 24.51
CA LEU A 32 2.21 9.34 23.82
C LEU A 32 1.68 8.29 24.79
N LYS A 33 2.31 8.11 25.96
CA LYS A 33 1.83 7.18 27.00
C LYS A 33 0.48 7.63 27.57
N LEU A 34 0.29 8.93 27.82
CA LEU A 34 -0.99 9.48 28.28
C LEU A 34 -2.08 9.28 27.23
N LEU A 35 -1.79 9.57 25.96
CA LEU A 35 -2.73 9.37 24.86
C LEU A 35 -3.13 7.90 24.71
N VAL A 36 -2.19 6.98 24.89
CA VAL A 36 -2.47 5.54 24.92
C VAL A 36 -3.40 5.18 26.08
N LYS A 37 -3.19 5.73 27.28
CA LYS A 37 -4.09 5.49 28.42
C LYS A 37 -5.51 5.97 28.12
N LEU A 38 -5.65 7.16 27.53
CA LEU A 38 -6.93 7.72 27.09
C LEU A 38 -7.65 6.81 26.09
N TYR A 39 -6.99 6.45 24.98
CA TYR A 39 -7.62 5.58 23.98
C TYR A 39 -7.86 4.15 24.49
N ARG A 40 -7.05 3.66 25.44
CA ARG A 40 -7.32 2.36 26.08
C ARG A 40 -8.57 2.41 26.95
N PHE A 41 -8.80 3.52 27.65
CA PHE A 41 -10.04 3.76 28.38
C PHE A 41 -11.23 3.83 27.41
N LEU A 42 -11.15 4.63 26.34
CA LEU A 42 -12.21 4.77 25.34
C LEU A 42 -12.57 3.42 24.71
N VAL A 43 -11.60 2.62 24.25
CA VAL A 43 -11.87 1.30 23.66
C VAL A 43 -12.65 0.40 24.60
N ARG A 44 -12.31 0.41 25.89
CA ARG A 44 -12.99 -0.42 26.89
C ARG A 44 -14.42 0.04 27.16
N ARG A 45 -14.69 1.36 27.14
CA ARG A 45 -15.99 1.93 27.51
C ARG A 45 -16.95 2.08 26.33
N THR A 46 -16.47 2.47 25.16
CA THR A 46 -17.34 2.77 24.00
C THR A 46 -17.48 1.60 23.02
N LYS A 47 -16.62 0.57 23.11
CA LYS A 47 -16.60 -0.58 22.18
C LYS A 47 -16.48 -0.21 20.68
N SER A 48 -16.09 1.02 20.35
CA SER A 48 -15.92 1.48 18.95
C SER A 48 -14.70 0.85 18.28
N LYS A 49 -14.90 0.29 17.08
CA LYS A 49 -13.82 -0.27 16.24
C LYS A 49 -12.80 0.81 15.86
N PHE A 50 -13.23 2.05 15.69
CA PHE A 50 -12.35 3.17 15.34
C PHE A 50 -11.27 3.40 16.41
N ASN A 51 -11.67 3.49 17.67
CA ASN A 51 -10.75 3.67 18.80
C ASN A 51 -9.78 2.50 18.93
N ALA A 52 -10.24 1.26 18.68
CA ALA A 52 -9.38 0.07 18.71
C ALA A 52 -8.28 0.15 17.63
N VAL A 53 -8.61 0.69 16.46
CA VAL A 53 -7.63 0.91 15.39
C VAL A 53 -6.67 2.05 15.75
N ILE A 54 -7.13 3.16 16.33
CA ILE A 54 -6.23 4.25 16.79
C ILE A 54 -5.25 3.71 17.83
N LEU A 55 -5.72 3.02 18.85
CA LEU A 55 -4.89 2.46 19.91
C LEU A 55 -3.79 1.55 19.32
N LYS A 56 -4.16 0.67 18.39
CA LYS A 56 -3.18 -0.18 17.67
C LYS A 56 -2.17 0.64 16.89
N ARG A 57 -2.58 1.75 16.26
CA ARG A 57 -1.70 2.64 15.49
C ARG A 57 -0.78 3.48 16.39
N LEU A 58 -1.19 3.84 17.60
CA LEU A 58 -0.32 4.53 18.59
C LEU A 58 0.87 3.64 19.02
N PHE A 59 0.71 2.32 19.03
CA PHE A 59 1.79 1.36 19.35
C PHE A 59 2.81 1.18 18.21
N MET A 60 2.48 1.62 17.01
CA MET A 60 3.30 1.39 15.83
C MET A 60 4.64 2.14 15.91
N SER A 61 5.69 1.52 15.37
CA SER A 61 7.00 2.17 15.20
C SER A 61 6.90 3.34 14.22
N LYS A 62 7.86 4.26 14.28
CA LYS A 62 7.99 5.40 13.35
C LYS A 62 7.92 4.94 11.88
N THR A 63 8.57 3.81 11.56
CA THR A 63 8.52 3.19 10.23
C THR A 63 7.10 2.86 9.75
N ASN A 64 6.23 2.41 10.66
CA ASN A 64 4.85 2.05 10.35
C ASN A 64 3.87 3.23 10.51
N ARG A 65 4.36 4.41 10.93
CA ARG A 65 3.65 5.69 10.95
C ARG A 65 4.28 6.65 9.94
N PRO A 66 4.22 6.35 8.63
CA PRO A 66 4.79 7.22 7.60
C PRO A 66 4.09 8.58 7.59
N PRO A 67 4.81 9.67 7.26
CA PRO A 67 4.19 10.97 7.10
C PRO A 67 3.16 10.97 5.97
N LEU A 68 2.15 11.83 6.08
CA LEU A 68 1.16 12.08 5.03
C LEU A 68 1.30 13.53 4.54
N SER A 69 1.55 13.70 3.25
CA SER A 69 1.61 15.01 2.60
C SER A 69 0.22 15.65 2.49
N MET A 70 0.12 16.97 2.61
CA MET A 70 -1.14 17.70 2.41
C MET A 70 -1.79 17.41 1.05
N ARG A 71 -1.01 17.16 -0.01
CA ARG A 71 -1.55 16.77 -1.33
C ARG A 71 -2.39 15.52 -1.32
N ARG A 72 -1.88 14.48 -0.69
CA ARG A 72 -2.63 13.23 -0.53
C ARG A 72 -3.84 13.44 0.37
N LEU A 73 -3.68 14.26 1.40
CA LEU A 73 -4.74 14.54 2.35
C LEU A 73 -5.92 15.25 1.66
N SER A 74 -5.69 16.33 0.92
CA SER A 74 -6.71 17.03 0.12
C SER A 74 -7.37 16.09 -0.89
N ASN A 75 -6.61 15.27 -1.61
CA ASN A 75 -7.19 14.32 -2.55
C ASN A 75 -8.12 13.29 -1.87
N PHE A 76 -7.81 12.84 -0.66
CA PHE A 76 -8.68 11.91 0.08
C PHE A 76 -9.90 12.59 0.68
N MET A 77 -9.80 13.89 0.97
CA MET A 77 -10.85 14.68 1.59
C MET A 77 -11.80 15.33 0.58
N LYS A 78 -11.41 15.39 -0.71
CA LYS A 78 -12.25 15.96 -1.79
C LYS A 78 -13.70 15.46 -1.71
N GLY A 79 -14.64 16.41 -1.58
CA GLY A 79 -16.09 16.14 -1.47
C GLY A 79 -16.57 15.69 -0.08
N LYS A 80 -15.70 15.67 0.93
CA LYS A 80 -15.99 15.20 2.30
C LYS A 80 -15.47 16.16 3.38
N GLU A 81 -15.03 17.35 2.97
CA GLU A 81 -14.20 18.28 3.76
C GLU A 81 -15.00 18.95 4.89
N GLU A 82 -16.26 19.27 4.63
CA GLU A 82 -17.11 20.03 5.55
C GLU A 82 -17.61 19.18 6.74
N LYS A 83 -18.00 17.93 6.45
CA LYS A 83 -18.64 17.05 7.43
C LYS A 83 -17.64 16.24 8.24
N ASN A 84 -16.51 15.85 7.64
CA ASN A 84 -15.63 14.85 8.22
C ASN A 84 -14.30 15.41 8.71
N ILE A 85 -13.81 14.85 9.81
CA ILE A 85 -12.47 15.14 10.33
C ILE A 85 -11.47 14.13 9.75
N ALA A 86 -10.40 14.62 9.14
CA ALA A 86 -9.31 13.80 8.64
C ALA A 86 -8.39 13.38 9.79
N VAL A 87 -8.27 12.07 10.07
CA VAL A 87 -7.49 11.56 11.20
C VAL A 87 -6.24 10.82 10.71
N VAL A 88 -5.07 11.29 11.14
CA VAL A 88 -3.76 10.73 10.75
C VAL A 88 -2.95 10.38 11.98
N VAL A 89 -2.77 9.09 12.26
CA VAL A 89 -1.84 8.63 13.32
C VAL A 89 -0.40 8.66 12.81
N GLY A 90 0.15 9.86 12.67
CA GLY A 90 1.46 10.13 12.10
C GLY A 90 1.75 11.61 12.02
N THR A 91 2.73 11.98 11.18
CA THR A 91 3.09 13.37 10.91
C THR A 91 2.44 13.86 9.62
N ILE A 92 1.91 15.07 9.62
CA ILE A 92 1.45 15.75 8.42
C ILE A 92 2.53 16.72 7.95
N THR A 93 2.87 16.63 6.67
CA THR A 93 3.92 17.45 6.04
C THR A 93 3.33 18.30 4.94
N ASP A 94 3.88 19.51 4.81
CA ASP A 94 3.55 20.43 3.73
C ASP A 94 3.97 19.86 2.35
N ASP A 95 3.33 20.34 1.30
CA ASP A 95 3.66 20.06 -0.09
C ASP A 95 3.51 21.36 -0.90
N MET A 96 4.65 21.97 -1.23
CA MET A 96 4.71 23.26 -1.95
C MET A 96 4.11 23.20 -3.36
N ARG A 97 3.93 22.00 -3.93
CA ARG A 97 3.37 21.83 -5.28
C ARG A 97 1.88 22.12 -5.36
N ILE A 98 1.23 22.25 -4.21
CA ILE A 98 -0.17 22.67 -4.14
C ILE A 98 -0.21 24.16 -3.92
N GLN A 99 -0.98 24.86 -4.74
CA GLN A 99 -1.26 26.27 -4.56
C GLN A 99 -2.29 26.46 -3.43
N GLU A 100 -3.48 25.88 -3.61
CA GLU A 100 -4.64 26.08 -2.75
C GLU A 100 -4.89 24.87 -1.85
N VAL A 101 -4.98 25.12 -0.55
CA VAL A 101 -5.33 24.10 0.44
C VAL A 101 -6.80 24.30 0.80
N PRO A 102 -7.65 23.26 0.72
CA PRO A 102 -9.04 23.39 1.13
C PRO A 102 -9.17 23.59 2.65
N ALA A 103 -10.22 24.30 3.07
CA ALA A 103 -10.58 24.41 4.47
C ALA A 103 -11.01 23.03 5.00
N MET A 104 -10.26 22.46 5.95
CA MET A 104 -10.57 21.14 6.49
C MET A 104 -10.10 20.97 7.93
N LYS A 105 -10.80 20.10 8.67
CA LYS A 105 -10.44 19.74 10.04
C LYS A 105 -9.55 18.51 10.04
N VAL A 106 -8.35 18.64 10.59
CA VAL A 106 -7.33 17.60 10.52
C VAL A 106 -6.81 17.28 11.91
N THR A 107 -6.87 16.02 12.31
CA THR A 107 -6.25 15.52 13.54
C THR A 107 -4.97 14.76 13.22
N ALA A 108 -3.86 15.10 13.87
CA ALA A 108 -2.62 14.33 13.75
C ALA A 108 -1.80 14.27 15.04
N LEU A 109 -0.78 13.39 15.07
CA LEU A 109 0.17 13.35 16.19
C LEU A 109 1.15 14.51 16.13
N ARG A 110 1.52 14.92 14.92
CA ARG A 110 2.44 16.04 14.69
C ARG A 110 2.11 16.72 13.36
N PHE A 111 2.17 18.03 13.35
CA PHE A 111 2.17 18.85 12.14
C PHE A 111 3.56 19.43 11.95
N THR A 112 4.03 19.55 10.71
CA THR A 112 5.11 20.50 10.43
C THR A 112 4.57 21.92 10.58
N GLU A 113 5.42 22.87 10.99
CA GLU A 113 5.01 24.26 11.20
C GLU A 113 4.41 24.88 9.94
N THR A 114 5.05 24.63 8.79
CA THR A 114 4.56 25.05 7.47
C THR A 114 3.19 24.46 7.13
N ALA A 115 2.96 23.18 7.44
CA ALA A 115 1.66 22.55 7.20
C ALA A 115 0.58 23.13 8.11
N ARG A 116 0.92 23.36 9.38
CA ARG A 116 0.00 23.98 10.35
C ARG A 116 -0.41 25.37 9.89
N ALA A 117 0.55 26.23 9.53
CA ALA A 117 0.28 27.57 9.06
C ALA A 117 -0.63 27.56 7.82
N ARG A 118 -0.35 26.71 6.83
CA ARG A 118 -1.17 26.63 5.61
C ARG A 118 -2.59 26.14 5.85
N ILE A 119 -2.79 25.16 6.73
CA ILE A 119 -4.14 24.67 7.07
C ILE A 119 -4.93 25.76 7.79
N VAL A 120 -4.32 26.46 8.75
CA VAL A 120 -4.99 27.54 9.51
C VAL A 120 -5.29 28.73 8.61
N ASN A 121 -4.36 29.14 7.75
CA ASN A 121 -4.56 30.25 6.81
C ASN A 121 -5.65 29.95 5.77
N ALA A 122 -5.85 28.68 5.43
CA ALA A 122 -6.95 28.22 4.59
C ALA A 122 -8.31 28.19 5.31
N GLY A 123 -8.39 28.61 6.58
CA GLY A 123 -9.61 28.52 7.40
C GLY A 123 -9.89 27.10 7.93
N GLY A 124 -8.91 26.20 7.85
CA GLY A 124 -8.97 24.86 8.42
C GLY A 124 -8.56 24.81 9.88
N GLU A 125 -8.68 23.63 10.48
CA GLU A 125 -8.39 23.43 11.91
C GLU A 125 -7.40 22.28 12.13
N CYS A 126 -6.33 22.57 12.87
CA CYS A 126 -5.35 21.56 13.29
C CYS A 126 -5.67 21.05 14.69
N LEU A 127 -6.13 19.81 14.80
CA LEU A 127 -6.55 19.16 16.03
C LEU A 127 -5.51 18.19 16.59
N THR A 128 -5.50 18.08 17.91
CA THR A 128 -4.80 17.02 18.65
C THR A 128 -5.72 15.82 18.90
N PHE A 129 -5.15 14.68 19.24
CA PHE A 129 -5.93 13.46 19.45
C PHE A 129 -6.77 13.49 20.74
N ASP A 130 -6.35 14.24 21.76
CA ASP A 130 -7.14 14.55 22.95
C ASP A 130 -8.36 15.42 22.62
N GLN A 131 -8.18 16.48 21.80
CA GLN A 131 -9.30 17.28 21.28
C GLN A 131 -10.27 16.45 20.44
N LEU A 132 -9.76 15.55 19.60
CA LEU A 132 -10.60 14.62 18.83
C LEU A 132 -11.40 13.71 19.75
N ALA A 133 -10.81 13.19 20.83
CA ALA A 133 -11.49 12.34 21.79
C ALA A 133 -12.64 13.06 22.51
N LEU A 134 -12.53 14.37 22.76
CA LEU A 134 -13.60 15.19 23.32
C LEU A 134 -14.75 15.41 22.32
N ARG A 135 -14.42 15.68 21.04
CA ARG A 135 -15.43 15.95 20.00
C ARG A 135 -16.14 14.72 19.49
N ALA A 136 -15.40 13.64 19.25
CA ALA A 136 -15.89 12.42 18.63
C ALA A 136 -15.39 11.18 19.40
N PRO A 137 -15.88 10.94 20.63
CA PRO A 137 -15.43 9.82 21.47
C PRO A 137 -15.72 8.44 20.86
N THR A 138 -16.72 8.35 19.98
CA THR A 138 -17.08 7.15 19.21
C THR A 138 -16.35 7.07 17.86
N GLY A 139 -15.80 8.18 17.37
CA GLY A 139 -15.17 8.30 16.04
C GLY A 139 -16.15 8.61 14.90
N GLU A 140 -17.35 9.10 15.20
CA GLU A 140 -18.33 9.53 14.19
C GLU A 140 -17.80 10.66 13.31
N ASN A 141 -18.19 10.64 12.03
CA ASN A 141 -17.76 11.62 11.01
C ASN A 141 -16.24 11.79 10.92
N THR A 142 -15.49 10.70 11.07
CA THR A 142 -14.02 10.72 10.93
C THR A 142 -13.55 9.82 9.79
N ILE A 143 -12.50 10.25 9.09
CA ILE A 143 -11.83 9.46 8.05
C ILE A 143 -10.42 9.16 8.50
N LEU A 144 -10.15 7.87 8.79
CA LEU A 144 -8.85 7.42 9.26
C LEU A 144 -7.87 7.14 8.11
N LEU A 145 -6.99 8.09 7.84
CA LEU A 145 -6.02 8.01 6.75
C LEU A 145 -4.67 7.42 7.20
N ARG A 146 -3.86 7.00 6.23
CA ARG A 146 -2.49 6.50 6.47
C ARG A 146 -1.56 6.94 5.34
N GLY A 147 -0.36 7.38 5.69
CA GLY A 147 0.70 7.65 4.71
C GLY A 147 1.18 6.39 3.95
N PRO A 148 1.87 6.56 2.82
CA PRO A 148 2.42 5.46 2.05
C PRO A 148 3.57 4.76 2.80
N LYS A 149 3.31 3.57 3.34
CA LYS A 149 4.33 2.79 4.07
C LYS A 149 5.46 2.28 3.17
N ASN A 150 5.11 1.83 1.96
CA ASN A 150 6.00 1.13 1.05
C ASN A 150 6.80 2.06 0.11
N ALA A 151 6.57 3.37 0.15
CA ALA A 151 7.27 4.34 -0.70
C ALA A 151 8.70 4.67 -0.24
N ARG A 152 9.16 4.08 0.86
CA ARG A 152 10.51 4.28 1.41
C ARG A 152 11.57 3.59 0.58
N GLU A 153 12.78 4.13 0.59
CA GLU A 153 13.91 3.57 -0.15
C GLU A 153 14.26 2.14 0.28
N ALA A 154 14.24 1.85 1.58
CA ALA A 154 14.53 0.51 2.08
C ALA A 154 13.63 -0.58 1.48
N VAL A 155 12.36 -0.28 1.19
CA VAL A 155 11.40 -1.26 0.63
C VAL A 155 11.71 -1.57 -0.83
N ARG A 156 12.39 -0.68 -1.55
CA ARG A 156 12.83 -0.95 -2.93
C ARG A 156 13.88 -2.06 -3.01
N HIS A 157 14.58 -2.34 -1.90
CA HIS A 157 15.57 -3.39 -1.81
C HIS A 157 15.01 -4.73 -1.31
N PHE A 158 13.72 -4.77 -0.95
CA PHE A 158 13.06 -5.99 -0.47
C PHE A 158 12.37 -6.73 -1.63
N GLY A 159 12.01 -7.99 -1.39
CA GLY A 159 11.33 -8.84 -2.37
C GLY A 159 12.29 -9.81 -3.05
N LYS A 160 11.98 -10.20 -4.29
CA LYS A 160 12.82 -11.11 -5.08
C LYS A 160 14.23 -10.53 -5.25
N ALA A 161 15.25 -11.37 -5.18
CA ALA A 161 16.63 -10.91 -5.30
C ALA A 161 16.88 -10.18 -6.65
N PRO A 162 17.72 -9.12 -6.67
CA PRO A 162 17.98 -8.36 -7.88
C PRO A 162 18.71 -9.23 -8.92
N GLY A 163 18.07 -9.47 -10.07
CA GLY A 163 18.61 -10.34 -11.11
C GLY A 163 17.84 -11.65 -11.31
N VAL A 164 16.84 -11.94 -10.46
CA VAL A 164 15.83 -12.97 -10.72
C VAL A 164 14.86 -12.45 -11.80
N PRO A 165 14.34 -13.30 -12.69
CA PRO A 165 13.27 -12.92 -13.62
C PRO A 165 12.10 -12.22 -12.92
N HIS A 166 11.57 -11.17 -13.54
CA HIS A 166 10.49 -10.32 -13.00
C HIS A 166 10.80 -9.66 -11.63
N SER A 167 12.08 -9.49 -11.28
CA SER A 167 12.48 -8.68 -10.12
C SER A 167 12.62 -7.20 -10.51
N HIS A 168 11.91 -6.33 -9.77
CA HIS A 168 12.07 -4.87 -9.83
C HIS A 168 12.86 -4.33 -8.62
N THR A 169 13.49 -5.23 -7.87
CA THR A 169 14.24 -4.92 -6.66
C THR A 169 15.49 -4.13 -7.01
N LYS A 170 15.67 -3.00 -6.33
CA LYS A 170 16.84 -2.15 -6.48
C LYS A 170 18.07 -2.88 -5.89
N PRO A 171 19.18 -3.03 -6.63
CA PRO A 171 20.41 -3.59 -6.06
C PRO A 171 21.06 -2.63 -5.05
N TYR A 172 21.80 -3.19 -4.09
CA TYR A 172 22.62 -2.40 -3.18
C TYR A 172 23.95 -2.05 -3.86
N VAL A 173 24.03 -0.83 -4.40
CA VAL A 173 25.20 -0.36 -5.15
C VAL A 173 25.76 0.90 -4.49
N ARG A 174 27.08 1.02 -4.42
CA ARG A 174 27.78 2.17 -3.80
C ARG A 174 27.45 3.50 -4.49
N SER A 175 27.37 3.50 -5.81
CA SER A 175 27.04 4.69 -6.61
C SER A 175 26.25 4.31 -7.86
N LYS A 176 25.65 5.32 -8.50
CA LYS A 176 24.94 5.17 -9.76
C LYS A 176 25.88 5.54 -10.90
N GLY A 177 25.95 4.74 -11.96
CA GLY A 177 26.72 5.08 -13.15
C GLY A 177 26.88 3.92 -14.13
N ARG A 178 27.53 4.16 -15.26
CA ARG A 178 27.83 3.11 -16.27
C ARG A 178 28.68 1.98 -15.69
N LYS A 179 29.62 2.32 -14.81
CA LYS A 179 30.60 1.40 -14.21
C LYS A 179 30.05 0.56 -13.05
N PHE A 180 28.82 0.80 -12.58
CA PHE A 180 28.26 0.18 -11.38
C PHE A 180 27.04 -0.69 -11.72
N GLU A 181 27.22 -2.02 -11.70
CA GLU A 181 26.16 -3.03 -11.90
C GLU A 181 25.21 -2.79 -13.09
N LYS A 182 25.75 -2.36 -14.25
CA LYS A 182 24.98 -2.15 -15.49
C LYS A 182 25.41 -3.02 -16.68
N ALA A 183 26.41 -3.90 -16.52
CA ALA A 183 26.99 -4.71 -17.58
C ALA A 183 26.30 -6.08 -17.74
N ARG A 184 26.98 -7.16 -17.37
CA ARG A 184 26.47 -8.54 -17.46
C ARG A 184 25.22 -8.72 -16.57
N GLY A 185 24.21 -9.45 -17.06
CA GLY A 185 22.98 -9.72 -16.29
C GLY A 185 21.97 -8.56 -16.25
N ARG A 186 22.22 -7.47 -17.00
CA ARG A 186 21.32 -6.30 -17.10
C ARG A 186 20.94 -5.93 -18.53
N ARG A 187 21.72 -6.40 -19.52
CA ARG A 187 21.56 -6.07 -20.95
C ARG A 187 21.70 -7.33 -21.79
N ASN A 188 20.99 -7.38 -22.92
CA ASN A 188 21.05 -8.50 -23.85
C ASN A 188 22.44 -8.68 -24.47
N SER A 189 23.17 -7.59 -24.70
CA SER A 189 24.49 -7.61 -25.35
C SER A 189 25.64 -8.11 -24.48
N ARG A 190 25.40 -8.43 -23.19
CA ARG A 190 26.44 -8.86 -22.25
C ARG A 190 25.98 -10.12 -21.50
N GLY A 191 26.03 -11.26 -22.19
CA GLY A 191 25.78 -12.59 -21.64
C GLY A 191 24.29 -12.94 -21.56
N PHE A 192 23.59 -12.43 -20.55
CA PHE A 192 22.17 -12.74 -20.34
C PHE A 192 21.42 -11.54 -19.77
N LYS A 193 20.10 -11.52 -19.98
CA LYS A 193 19.17 -10.61 -19.31
C LYS A 193 18.08 -11.46 -18.64
N PRO A 194 17.83 -11.29 -17.33
CA PRO A 194 16.92 -12.16 -16.58
C PRO A 194 15.46 -12.08 -17.01
N HIS A 195 15.11 -11.15 -17.92
CA HIS A 195 13.74 -10.96 -18.39
C HIS A 195 13.42 -11.66 -19.72
N LYS A 196 14.37 -12.39 -20.33
CA LYS A 196 14.08 -13.25 -21.47
C LYS A 196 13.77 -14.64 -20.94
N GLU A 197 12.49 -14.92 -20.73
CA GLU A 197 12.00 -16.22 -21.20
C GLU A 197 12.43 -16.32 -22.66
N LEU A 198 13.06 -17.45 -23.02
CA LEU A 198 13.02 -17.89 -24.40
C LEU A 198 11.53 -17.91 -24.74
N GLN A 199 11.04 -16.93 -25.51
CA GLN A 199 9.95 -17.22 -26.44
C GLN A 199 10.52 -18.34 -27.29
N GLY A 200 10.25 -19.57 -26.84
CA GLY A 200 10.50 -20.74 -27.64
C GLY A 200 9.85 -20.44 -28.97
N HIS A 201 10.64 -20.59 -30.03
CA HIS A 201 10.11 -21.01 -31.29
C HIS A 201 9.16 -22.20 -31.01
N ARG A 202 7.87 -21.92 -30.77
CA ARG A 202 6.83 -22.78 -31.30
C ARG A 202 6.99 -22.59 -32.79
N ALA A 203 7.90 -23.36 -33.38
CA ALA A 203 7.78 -23.69 -34.78
C ALA A 203 6.36 -24.24 -34.90
N ASP A 204 5.50 -23.47 -35.55
CA ASP A 204 4.17 -23.88 -35.91
C ASP A 204 4.32 -25.15 -36.76
N LEU A 205 4.24 -26.31 -36.12
CA LEU A 205 4.11 -27.62 -36.77
C LEU A 205 2.85 -27.69 -37.65
N SER A 206 2.02 -26.66 -37.67
CA SER A 206 0.85 -26.51 -38.54
C SER A 206 1.15 -25.87 -39.90
N THR A 207 2.30 -25.21 -40.11
CA THR A 207 2.61 -24.58 -41.41
C THR A 207 3.30 -25.53 -42.39
N ALA A 208 3.95 -26.59 -41.91
CA ALA A 208 4.57 -27.61 -42.76
C ALA A 208 3.56 -28.57 -43.41
N ALA A 209 2.37 -28.75 -42.81
CA ALA A 209 1.32 -29.63 -43.31
C ALA A 209 0.45 -29.02 -44.43
N ARG A 210 0.63 -27.74 -44.76
CA ARG A 210 -0.17 -27.04 -45.80
C ARG A 210 0.51 -26.99 -47.18
N ARG A 211 1.69 -27.59 -47.36
CA ARG A 211 2.39 -27.62 -48.66
C ARG A 211 1.97 -28.77 -49.57
N ASN A 212 1.16 -29.72 -49.11
CA ASN A 212 0.71 -30.89 -49.89
C ASN A 212 -0.82 -30.93 -50.01
N GLN A 213 -1.45 -29.84 -50.43
CA GLN A 213 -2.79 -29.90 -51.01
C GLN A 213 -2.71 -29.30 -52.42
N GLU A 214 -3.00 -30.14 -53.40
CA GLU A 214 -3.02 -29.82 -54.82
C GLU A 214 -4.00 -28.66 -55.11
N PRO A 215 -3.71 -27.81 -56.11
CA PRO A 215 -4.61 -26.73 -56.47
C PRO A 215 -5.90 -27.28 -57.10
N HIS A 216 -7.03 -27.02 -56.45
CA HIS A 216 -8.35 -27.17 -57.07
C HIS A 216 -8.42 -26.32 -58.35
N GLN A 217 -8.61 -26.97 -59.50
CA GLN A 217 -8.96 -26.32 -60.75
C GLN A 217 -10.33 -25.63 -60.61
N GLN A 218 -10.39 -24.33 -60.90
CA GLN A 218 -11.68 -23.63 -61.07
C GLN A 218 -12.25 -23.97 -62.45
N PRO A 219 -13.55 -24.31 -62.56
CA PRO A 219 -14.21 -24.43 -63.86
C PRO A 219 -14.39 -23.04 -64.52
N PRO A 220 -14.46 -22.98 -65.85
CA PRO A 220 -14.48 -21.73 -66.61
C PRO A 220 -15.82 -20.97 -66.45
N VAL A 221 -15.73 -19.65 -66.58
CA VAL A 221 -16.84 -18.70 -66.53
C VAL A 221 -17.46 -18.60 -67.93
N GLU A 222 -18.72 -18.99 -68.07
CA GLU A 222 -19.50 -18.77 -69.28
C GLU A 222 -20.40 -17.53 -69.06
N ASN A 223 -20.06 -16.45 -69.76
CA ASN A 223 -20.94 -15.30 -69.94
C ASN A 223 -21.63 -15.49 -71.29
N ASP A 224 -22.95 -15.51 -71.32
CA ASP A 224 -23.73 -15.17 -72.49
C ASP A 224 -24.96 -14.37 -72.06
N GLU A 225 -25.27 -13.41 -72.91
CA GLU A 225 -26.16 -12.28 -72.70
C GLU A 225 -27.65 -12.60 -72.98
N VAL A 226 -28.47 -11.58 -72.73
CA VAL A 226 -29.77 -11.25 -73.39
C VAL A 226 -31.04 -12.00 -72.93
N SER A 227 -31.98 -11.24 -72.36
CA SER A 227 -33.23 -10.81 -73.03
C SER A 227 -34.47 -10.82 -72.11
N SER A 228 -35.04 -9.61 -71.94
CA SER A 228 -36.48 -9.28 -71.93
C SER A 228 -37.52 -10.30 -71.43
N LEU A 229 -38.25 -9.94 -70.37
CA LEU A 229 -39.63 -9.44 -70.37
C LEU A 229 -40.05 -9.04 -68.95
#